data_AF-A0A522WUV8-F1
#
_entry.id   AF-A0A522WUV8-F1
#
_cell.length_a   1.000
_cell.length_b   1.000
_cell.length_c   1.000
_cell.angle_alpha   90.00
_cell.angle_beta   90.00
_cell.angle_gamma   90.00
#
_symmetry.space_group_name_H-M   'P 1'
#
loop_
_entity.id
_entity.type
_entity.pdbx_description
1 polymer ?
#
loop_
_entity_poly.entity_id
_entity_poly.type
_entity_poly.pdbx_seq_one_letter_code
_entity_poly.pdbx_strand_id
1 'polypeptide(L)'
;MSSPKRFFLFGLGFSGRVIARHLLAAGWSVAGTSRSGDAPDLPGVEILPFDRDHPLPAVALDGVTAVLSSVPPDGFGDPVLDVMGEAIRAQAPGWIGYLSTTGVYGDHGGGW
;
A
#
# COMPACT_ATOMS: atom_id res chain seq x y z
N MET A 1 -8.79 -3.83 -26.68
CA MET A 1 -8.11 -2.88 -25.76
C MET A 1 -7.66 -3.70 -24.56
N SER A 2 -6.38 -3.66 -24.18
CA SER A 2 -5.90 -4.34 -22.97
C SER A 2 -6.48 -3.62 -21.74
N SER A 3 -7.01 -4.36 -20.76
CA SER A 3 -7.50 -3.77 -19.51
C SER A 3 -6.38 -2.96 -18.84
N PRO A 4 -6.69 -1.79 -18.23
CA PRO A 4 -5.68 -1.01 -17.53
C PRO A 4 -5.05 -1.86 -16.42
N LYS A 5 -3.72 -1.81 -16.31
CA LYS A 5 -3.01 -2.52 -15.25
C LYS A 5 -3.39 -1.90 -13.90
N ARG A 6 -3.66 -2.74 -12.89
CA ARG A 6 -4.04 -2.31 -11.54
C ARG A 6 -2.85 -2.38 -10.59
N PHE A 7 -2.59 -1.27 -9.91
CA PHE A 7 -1.53 -1.12 -8.92
C PHE A 7 -2.15 -0.92 -7.52
N PHE A 8 -1.69 -1.68 -6.54
CA PHE A 8 -2.17 -1.61 -5.17
C PHE A 8 -1.08 -1.09 -4.22
N LEU A 9 -1.38 -0.02 -3.49
CA LEU A 9 -0.47 0.65 -2.55
C LEU A 9 -0.92 0.40 -1.11
N PHE A 10 -0.26 -0.52 -0.39
CA PHE A 10 -0.44 -0.59 1.05
C PHE A 10 0.29 0.59 1.71
N GLY A 11 -0.48 1.55 2.22
CA GLY A 11 0.00 2.78 2.82
C GLY A 11 0.09 3.96 1.83
N LEU A 12 -0.75 4.97 2.05
CA LEU A 12 -0.72 6.26 1.35
C LEU A 12 -0.19 7.37 2.26
N GLY A 13 1.02 7.16 2.77
CA GLY A 13 1.83 8.20 3.41
C GLY A 13 2.37 9.21 2.39
N PHE A 14 3.40 9.97 2.77
CA PHE A 14 4.00 10.99 1.89
C PHE A 14 4.45 10.43 0.53
N SER A 15 5.32 9.41 0.54
CA SER A 15 5.83 8.81 -0.70
C SER A 15 4.75 8.06 -1.47
N GLY A 16 3.88 7.31 -0.78
CA GLY A 16 2.78 6.57 -1.40
C GLY A 16 1.84 7.49 -2.21
N ARG A 17 1.55 8.69 -1.70
CA ARG A 17 0.74 9.71 -2.40
C ARG A 17 1.39 10.21 -3.68
N VAL A 18 2.70 10.48 -3.64
CA VAL A 18 3.46 10.91 -4.84
C VAL A 18 3.43 9.81 -5.88
N ILE A 19 3.71 8.57 -5.49
CA ILE A 19 3.69 7.41 -6.38
C ILE A 19 2.29 7.21 -6.99
N ALA A 20 1.22 7.29 -6.19
CA ALA A 20 -0.15 7.16 -6.66
C ALA A 20 -0.48 8.16 -7.78
N ARG A 21 -0.11 9.43 -7.61
CA ARG A 21 -0.32 10.49 -8.62
C ARG A 21 0.42 10.18 -9.93
N HIS A 22 1.67 9.73 -9.84
CA HIS A 22 2.44 9.36 -11.04
C HIS A 22 1.88 8.14 -11.75
N LEU A 23 1.40 7.13 -11.01
CA LEU A 23 0.76 5.95 -11.58
C LEU A 23 -0.54 6.31 -12.31
N LEU A 24 -1.39 7.14 -11.69
CA LEU A 24 -2.61 7.65 -12.33
C LEU A 24 -2.29 8.42 -13.61
N ALA A 25 -1.32 9.34 -13.58
CA ALA A 25 -0.89 10.09 -14.76
C ALA A 25 -0.33 9.20 -15.87
N ALA A 26 0.23 8.04 -15.52
CA ALA A 26 0.70 7.02 -16.46
C ALA A 26 -0.39 6.06 -16.96
N GLY A 27 -1.66 6.28 -16.58
CA GLY A 27 -2.81 5.50 -17.06
C GLY A 27 -3.05 4.19 -16.30
N TRP A 28 -2.49 4.03 -15.09
CA TRP A 28 -2.79 2.89 -14.23
C TRP A 28 -4.13 3.08 -13.51
N SER A 29 -4.82 1.97 -13.25
CA SER A 29 -5.84 1.93 -12.20
C SER A 29 -5.11 1.79 -10.86
N VAL A 30 -5.41 2.66 -9.90
CA VAL A 30 -4.70 2.71 -8.62
C VAL A 30 -5.70 2.53 -7.48
N ALA A 31 -5.38 1.60 -6.58
CA ALA A 31 -6.03 1.46 -5.29
C ALA A 31 -4.96 1.53 -4.20
N GLY A 32 -5.33 1.95 -2.99
CA GLY A 32 -4.41 1.94 -1.88
C GLY A 32 -5.09 2.07 -0.54
N THR A 33 -4.29 2.02 0.52
CA THR A 33 -4.80 2.03 1.89
C THR A 33 -4.36 3.23 2.70
N SER A 34 -5.23 3.65 3.60
CA SER A 34 -4.89 4.57 4.70
C SER A 34 -5.57 4.08 5.98
N ARG A 35 -5.14 4.57 7.14
CA ARG A 35 -5.75 4.17 8.43
C ARG A 35 -7.23 4.54 8.51
N SER A 36 -7.62 5.68 7.93
CA SER A 36 -9.01 6.18 7.96
C SER A 36 -9.83 5.80 6.74
N GLY A 37 -9.22 5.19 5.71
CA GLY A 37 -9.87 4.98 4.42
C GLY A 37 -10.11 6.27 3.61
N ASP A 38 -9.44 7.36 3.98
CA ASP A 38 -9.57 8.65 3.30
C ASP A 38 -8.22 9.20 2.79
N ALA A 39 -8.27 9.89 1.66
CA ALA A 39 -7.17 10.60 1.00
C ALA A 39 -7.74 11.62 -0.02
N PRO A 40 -8.30 12.75 0.45
CA PRO A 40 -9.08 13.67 -0.39
C PRO A 40 -8.25 14.35 -1.50
N ASP A 41 -6.93 14.40 -1.34
CA ASP A 41 -5.93 14.91 -2.28
C ASP A 41 -5.49 13.89 -3.36
N LEU A 42 -6.14 12.73 -3.44
CA LEU A 42 -5.92 11.68 -4.44
C LEU A 42 -7.21 11.33 -5.21
N PRO A 43 -7.80 12.28 -5.95
CA PRO A 43 -8.95 11.97 -6.79
C PRO A 43 -8.59 10.89 -7.83
N GLY A 44 -9.48 9.90 -7.99
CA GLY A 44 -9.28 8.79 -8.92
C GLY A 44 -8.51 7.59 -8.36
N VAL A 45 -8.07 7.63 -7.11
CA VAL A 45 -7.55 6.46 -6.40
C VAL A 45 -8.68 5.86 -5.54
N GLU A 46 -8.86 4.54 -5.61
CA GLU A 46 -9.70 3.82 -4.65
C GLU A 46 -8.98 3.73 -3.31
N ILE A 47 -9.59 4.24 -2.23
CA ILE A 47 -8.98 4.27 -0.90
C ILE A 47 -9.74 3.33 0.03
N LEU A 48 -9.01 2.41 0.66
CA LEU A 48 -9.57 1.43 1.59
C LEU A 48 -8.99 1.61 3.00
N PRO A 49 -9.80 1.58 4.06
CA PRO A 49 -9.31 1.58 5.43
C PRO A 49 -8.55 0.28 5.71
N PHE A 50 -7.38 0.37 6.33
CA PHE A 50 -6.57 -0.80 6.68
C PHE A 50 -5.70 -0.54 7.92
N ASP A 51 -5.71 -1.51 8.81
CA ASP A 51 -4.69 -1.75 9.83
C ASP A 51 -4.61 -3.26 10.12
N ARG A 52 -3.77 -3.68 11.07
CA ARG A 52 -3.60 -5.09 11.42
C ARG A 52 -4.90 -5.75 11.90
N ASP A 53 -5.69 -5.03 12.69
CA ASP A 53 -6.92 -5.55 13.30
C ASP A 53 -8.11 -5.51 12.33
N HIS A 54 -7.99 -4.72 11.26
CA HIS A 54 -8.99 -4.55 10.21
C HIS A 54 -8.38 -4.89 8.84
N PRO A 55 -8.09 -6.18 8.56
CA PRO A 55 -7.57 -6.60 7.27
C PRO A 55 -8.62 -6.42 6.17
N LEU A 56 -8.14 -6.31 4.92
CA LEU A 56 -9.02 -6.25 3.75
C LEU A 56 -9.50 -7.66 3.37
N PRO A 57 -10.70 -7.80 2.80
CA PRO A 57 -11.08 -9.05 2.17
C PRO A 57 -10.19 -9.34 0.95
N ALA A 58 -9.89 -10.60 0.68
CA ALA A 58 -8.99 -11.00 -0.41
C ALA A 58 -9.39 -10.42 -1.79
N VAL A 59 -10.70 -10.29 -2.03
CA VAL A 59 -11.29 -9.69 -3.25
C VAL A 59 -10.80 -8.25 -3.51
N ALA A 60 -10.31 -7.53 -2.49
CA ALA A 60 -9.72 -6.22 -2.66
C ALA A 60 -8.46 -6.24 -3.57
N LEU A 61 -7.79 -7.39 -3.67
CA LEU A 61 -6.62 -7.60 -4.52
C LEU A 61 -6.96 -8.17 -5.90
N ASP A 62 -8.24 -8.40 -6.22
CA ASP A 62 -8.63 -8.93 -7.53
C ASP A 62 -8.08 -8.05 -8.67
N GLY A 63 -7.48 -8.72 -9.66
CA GLY A 63 -6.88 -8.07 -10.82
C GLY A 63 -5.65 -7.21 -10.53
N VAL A 64 -5.13 -7.18 -9.29
CA VAL A 64 -3.89 -6.47 -8.96
C VAL A 64 -2.71 -7.14 -9.66
N THR A 65 -1.95 -6.34 -10.40
CA THR A 65 -0.78 -6.80 -11.17
C THR A 65 0.54 -6.30 -10.60
N ALA A 66 0.49 -5.31 -9.72
CA ALA A 66 1.64 -4.73 -9.03
C ALA A 66 1.24 -4.30 -7.62
N VAL A 67 2.06 -4.64 -6.62
CA VAL A 67 1.86 -4.27 -5.21
C VAL A 67 3.05 -3.49 -4.71
N LEU A 68 2.83 -2.40 -3.98
CA LEU A 68 3.85 -1.75 -3.16
C LEU A 68 3.36 -1.67 -1.72
N SER A 69 4.13 -2.18 -0.76
CA SER A 69 3.90 -1.90 0.65
C SER A 69 4.89 -0.84 1.15
N SER A 70 4.35 0.20 1.78
CA SER A 70 5.09 1.20 2.55
C SER A 70 4.52 1.38 3.96
N VAL A 71 3.77 0.38 4.45
CA VAL A 71 3.27 0.38 5.82
C VAL A 71 4.45 0.11 6.76
N PRO A 72 4.69 0.94 7.79
CA PRO A 72 5.76 0.68 8.74
C PRO A 72 5.44 -0.58 9.56
N PRO A 73 6.45 -1.40 9.91
CA PRO A 73 6.25 -2.49 10.86
C PRO A 73 5.86 -1.95 12.23
N ASP A 74 5.12 -2.75 12.98
CA ASP A 74 4.76 -2.52 14.38
C ASP A 74 5.51 -3.49 15.31
N GLY A 75 5.13 -3.54 16.60
CA GLY A 75 5.72 -4.44 17.58
C GLY A 75 5.55 -5.94 17.28
N PHE A 76 4.68 -6.29 16.33
CA PHE A 76 4.41 -7.64 15.88
C PHE A 76 4.93 -7.89 14.44
N GLY A 77 5.78 -7.01 13.91
CA GLY A 77 6.37 -7.12 12.58
C GLY A 77 5.60 -6.36 11.50
N ASP A 78 5.68 -6.81 10.25
CA ASP A 78 5.01 -6.14 9.14
C ASP A 78 3.52 -6.52 9.10
N PRO A 79 2.59 -5.56 9.29
CA PRO A 79 1.16 -5.88 9.37
C PRO A 79 0.59 -6.33 8.02
N VAL A 80 1.14 -5.87 6.88
CA VAL A 80 0.66 -6.27 5.55
C VAL A 80 1.01 -7.74 5.29
N LEU A 81 2.25 -8.12 5.57
CA LEU A 81 2.67 -9.52 5.37
C LEU A 81 1.96 -10.46 6.34
N ASP A 82 1.74 -10.04 7.58
CA ASP A 82 1.06 -10.85 8.58
C ASP A 82 -0.40 -11.17 8.18
N VAL A 83 -1.17 -10.17 7.76
CA VAL A 83 -2.63 -10.34 7.58
C VAL A 83 -3.07 -10.42 6.12
N MET A 84 -2.26 -9.94 5.17
CA MET A 84 -2.58 -9.95 3.73
C MET A 84 -1.61 -10.82 2.91
N GLY A 85 -0.59 -11.44 3.52
CA GLY A 85 0.44 -12.19 2.80
C GLY A 85 -0.11 -13.33 1.93
N GLU A 86 -1.04 -14.13 2.46
CA GLU A 86 -1.69 -15.21 1.71
C GLU A 86 -2.54 -14.68 0.54
N ALA A 87 -3.25 -13.56 0.73
CA ALA A 87 -4.04 -12.94 -0.34
C ALA A 87 -3.13 -12.39 -1.47
N ILE A 88 -2.01 -11.76 -1.11
CA ILE A 88 -0.99 -11.31 -2.10
C ILE A 88 -0.41 -12.51 -2.86
N ARG A 89 -0.10 -13.60 -2.14
CA ARG A 89 0.43 -14.83 -2.75
C ARG A 89 -0.57 -15.47 -3.70
N ALA A 90 -1.84 -15.55 -3.32
CA ALA A 90 -2.92 -16.09 -4.16
C ALA A 90 -3.15 -15.23 -5.42
N GLN A 91 -3.07 -13.91 -5.29
CA GLN A 91 -3.19 -12.99 -6.42
C GLN A 91 -1.99 -13.05 -7.38
N ALA A 92 -0.81 -13.44 -6.89
CA ALA A 92 0.41 -13.62 -7.66
C ALA A 92 0.75 -12.43 -8.61
N PRO A 93 0.85 -11.19 -8.08
CA PRO A 93 1.16 -10.03 -8.90
C PRO A 93 2.53 -10.19 -9.58
N GLY A 94 2.65 -9.73 -10.82
CA GLY A 94 3.91 -9.82 -11.58
C GLY A 94 5.03 -8.93 -11.04
N TRP A 95 4.70 -8.00 -10.14
CA TRP A 95 5.67 -7.14 -9.45
C TRP A 95 5.25 -6.88 -8.01
N ILE A 96 6.22 -6.98 -7.09
CA ILE A 96 6.04 -6.63 -5.67
C ILE A 96 7.21 -5.75 -5.25
N GLY A 97 6.91 -4.62 -4.63
CA GLY A 97 7.86 -3.73 -4.01
C GLY A 97 7.61 -3.56 -2.51
N TYR A 98 8.68 -3.38 -1.77
CA TYR A 98 8.65 -3.02 -0.36
C TYR A 98 9.47 -1.74 -0.16
N LEU A 99 8.81 -0.67 0.25
CA LEU A 99 9.43 0.63 0.52
C LEU A 99 9.49 0.83 2.02
N SER A 100 10.67 0.58 2.58
CA SER A 100 10.98 0.86 3.97
C SER A 100 12.16 1.82 4.08
N THR A 101 12.38 2.33 5.27
CA THR A 101 13.54 3.15 5.59
C THR A 101 14.38 2.39 6.61
N THR A 102 15.70 2.56 6.60
CA THR A 102 16.57 2.07 7.68
C THR A 102 16.45 2.89 8.96
N GLY A 103 15.45 3.79 9.06
CA GLY A 103 15.23 4.66 10.20
C GLY A 103 14.90 3.84 11.44
N VAL A 104 15.94 3.56 12.24
CA VAL A 104 15.81 3.11 13.62
C VAL A 104 15.32 4.33 14.41
N TYR A 105 14.03 4.66 14.32
CA TYR A 105 13.47 5.71 15.16
C TYR A 105 13.24 5.14 16.56
N GLY A 106 14.34 4.93 17.29
CA GLY A 106 14.33 5.24 18.70
C GLY A 106 14.17 6.76 18.82
N ASP A 107 13.34 7.22 19.74
CA ASP A 107 13.35 8.61 20.15
C ASP A 107 14.78 8.98 20.62
N HIS A 108 15.49 9.80 19.84
CA HIS A 108 16.82 10.31 20.22
C HIS A 108 16.74 11.58 21.08
N GLY A 109 15.55 12.04 21.50
CA GLY A 109 15.40 13.20 22.37
C GLY A 109 16.06 14.48 21.83
N GLY A 110 16.25 14.59 20.51
CA GLY A 110 16.91 15.74 19.86
C GLY A 110 18.44 15.65 19.70
N GLY A 111 19.08 14.51 19.91
CA GLY A 111 20.50 14.31 19.57
C GLY A 111 20.71 13.79 18.15
N TRP A 112 21.56 14.45 17.36
CA TRP A 112 22.18 13.88 16.16
C TRP A 112 23.30 12.92 16.56
#